data_AF-A0A9D6UF11-F1
#
_entry.id   AF-A0A9D6UF11-F1
#
_cell.length_a   1.000
_cell.length_b   1.000
_cell.length_c   1.000
_cell.angle_alpha   90.00
_cell.angle_beta   90.00
_cell.angle_gamma   90.00
#
_symmetry.space_group_name_H-M   'P 1'
#
loop_
_entity.id
_entity.type
_entity.pdbx_description
1 polymer ?
#
loop_
_entity_poly.entity_id
_entity_poly.type
_entity_poly.pdbx_seq_one_letter_code
_entity_poly.pdbx_strand_id
1 'polypeptide(L)' 'MPQAPSVRAFFDEPTNTITYIVSDPATKRAAIVDPVLDYDPASGVADSHSIDAILAEAA' A
#
# COMPACT_ATOMS: atom_id res chain seq x y z
N MET A 1 28.06 -5.67 -0.39
CA MET A 1 27.05 -5.83 -1.46
C MET A 1 25.85 -4.98 -1.06
N PRO A 2 25.18 -4.26 -1.97
CA PRO A 2 23.97 -3.51 -1.60
C PRO A 2 22.93 -4.49 -1.06
N GLN A 3 22.30 -4.15 0.06
CA GLN A 3 21.21 -4.93 0.63
C GLN A 3 19.97 -4.72 -0.24
N ALA A 4 19.26 -5.80 -0.57
CA ALA A 4 18.01 -5.71 -1.31
C ALA A 4 16.94 -5.02 -0.45
N PRO A 5 16.03 -4.22 -1.06
CA PRO A 5 14.90 -3.66 -0.33
C PRO A 5 13.96 -4.79 0.14
N SER A 6 13.28 -4.57 1.25
CA SER A 6 12.17 -5.41 1.68
C SER A 6 10.91 -4.96 0.96
N VAL A 7 10.22 -5.91 0.31
CA VAL A 7 9.01 -5.65 -0.47
C VAL A 7 7.86 -6.47 0.10
N ARG A 8 6.76 -5.80 0.42
CA ARG A 8 5.51 -6.43 0.86
C ARG A 8 4.36 -6.00 -0.04
N ALA A 9 3.51 -6.95 -0.41
CA ALA A 9 2.41 -6.74 -1.34
C ALA A 9 1.05 -6.86 -0.62
N PHE A 10 0.08 -6.06 -1.07
CA PHE A 10 -1.28 -6.00 -0.57
C PHE A 10 -2.21 -6.04 -1.78
N PHE A 11 -3.08 -7.04 -1.84
CA PHE A 11 -4.01 -7.22 -2.94
C PHE A 11 -5.36 -6.60 -2.59
N ASP A 12 -5.83 -5.70 -3.44
CA ASP A 12 -7.18 -5.17 -3.43
C ASP A 12 -8.04 -5.95 -4.42
N GLU A 13 -8.92 -6.82 -3.90
CA GLU A 13 -9.81 -7.65 -4.72
C GLU A 13 -10.80 -6.84 -5.58
N PRO A 14 -11.45 -5.76 -5.08
CA PRO A 14 -12.37 -4.94 -5.87
C PRO A 14 -11.77 -4.40 -7.17
N THR A 15 -10.53 -3.91 -7.14
CA THR A 15 -9.89 -3.29 -8.31
C THR A 15 -8.84 -4.19 -8.98
N ASN A 16 -8.51 -5.34 -8.37
CA ASN A 16 -7.37 -6.19 -8.72
C ASN A 16 -6.01 -5.46 -8.67
N THR A 17 -5.91 -4.39 -7.88
CA THR A 17 -4.67 -3.64 -7.68
C THR A 17 -3.77 -4.36 -6.69
N ILE A 18 -2.46 -4.28 -6.89
CA ILE A 18 -1.47 -4.70 -5.89
C ILE A 18 -0.70 -3.47 -5.43
N THR A 19 -0.97 -3.02 -4.20
CA THR A 19 -0.17 -1.98 -3.54
C THR A 19 1.06 -2.60 -2.90
N TYR A 20 2.19 -1.90 -2.94
CA TYR A 20 3.44 -2.36 -2.32
C TYR A 20 3.94 -1.40 -1.26
N ILE A 21 4.49 -1.95 -0.17
CA ILE A 21 5.46 -1.25 0.67
C ILE A 21 6.86 -1.70 0.24
N VAL A 22 7.68 -0.75 -0.18
CA VAL A 22 9.10 -0.96 -0.49
C VAL A 22 9.93 -0.22 0.55
N SER A 23 10.70 -0.95 1.35
CA SER A 23 11.49 -0.38 2.45
C SER A 23 12.97 -0.72 2.37
N ASP A 24 13.81 0.25 2.75
CA ASP A 24 15.23 0.04 3.00
C ASP A 24 15.43 -0.39 4.45
N PRO A 25 15.86 -1.64 4.71
CA PRO A 25 16.04 -2.15 6.07
C PRO A 25 17.14 -1.42 6.85
N ALA A 26 18.09 -0.75 6.19
CA ALA A 26 19.19 -0.04 6.82
C ALA A 26 18.78 1.36 7.30
N THR A 27 18.14 2.15 6.42
CA THR A 27 17.72 3.53 6.76
C THR A 27 16.31 3.62 7.34
N LYS A 28 15.53 2.53 7.27
CA LYS A 28 14.09 2.49 7.61
C LYS A 28 13.22 3.42 6.78
N ARG A 29 13.73 3.94 5.66
CA ARG A 29 12.92 4.68 4.69
C ARG A 29 12.06 3.72 3.91
N ALA A 30 10.83 4.11 3.63
CA ALA A 30 9.91 3.33 2.84
C ALA A 30 9.14 4.21 1.84
N ALA A 31 8.66 3.56 0.78
CA ALA A 31 7.72 4.12 -0.17
C ALA A 31 6.52 3.18 -0.32
N ILE A 32 5.34 3.77 -0.44
CA ILE A 32 4.13 3.05 -0.83
C ILE A 32 3.95 3.25 -2.34
N VAL A 33 3.78 2.16 -3.08
CA VAL A 33 3.65 2.16 -4.54
C VAL A 33 2.25 1.69 -4.91
N ASP A 34 1.59 2.48 -5.74
CA ASP A 34 0.23 2.25 -6.25
C ASP A 34 -0.84 2.12 -5.14
N PRO A 35 -0.99 3.15 -4.27
CA PRO A 35 -1.98 3.12 -3.19
C PRO A 35 -3.41 3.21 -3.74
N VAL A 36 -4.31 2.45 -3.12
CA VAL A 36 -5.75 2.46 -3.44
C VAL A 36 -6.50 3.42 -2.51
N LEU A 37 -7.32 4.27 -3.12
CA LEU A 37 -8.43 4.96 -2.44
C LEU A 37 -9.70 4.26 -2.87
N ASP A 38 -10.42 3.68 -1.91
CA ASP A 38 -11.64 2.93 -2.19
C ASP A 38 -12.72 3.87 -2.74
N TYR A 39 -13.50 3.40 -3.69
CA TYR A 39 -14.55 4.19 -4.32
C TYR A 39 -15.76 3.34 -4.67
N ASP A 40 -16.94 3.75 -4.21
CA ASP A 40 -18.22 3.18 -4.62
C ASP A 40 -18.81 4.00 -5.77
N PRO A 41 -18.87 3.45 -7.00
CA PRO A 41 -19.41 4.17 -8.16
C PRO A 41 -20.92 4.40 -8.08
N ALA A 42 -21.67 3.66 -7.27
CA ALA A 42 -23.11 3.84 -7.14
C ALA A 42 -23.47 5.06 -6.26
N SER A 43 -22.73 5.25 -5.16
CA SER A 43 -22.95 6.36 -4.22
C SER A 43 -22.02 7.56 -4.45
N GLY A 44 -20.92 7.38 -5.16
CA GLY A 44 -19.89 8.41 -5.34
C GLY A 44 -19.03 8.65 -4.09
N VAL A 45 -19.08 7.74 -3.11
CA VAL A 45 -18.33 7.86 -1.85
C VAL A 45 -16.92 7.31 -2.05
N ALA A 46 -15.93 8.06 -1.56
CA ALA A 46 -14.55 7.60 -1.43
C ALA A 46 -14.23 7.27 0.03
N ASP A 47 -13.41 6.24 0.27
CA ASP A 47 -13.01 5.75 1.58
C ASP A 47 -11.50 5.45 1.60
N SER A 48 -10.84 5.71 2.72
CA SER A 48 -9.41 5.49 2.93
C SER A 48 -9.09 4.15 3.59
N HIS A 49 -10.09 3.29 3.83
CA HIS A 49 -9.93 2.01 4.49
C HIS A 49 -8.73 1.19 3.99
N SER A 50 -8.57 1.02 2.67
CA SER A 50 -7.47 0.26 2.07
C SER A 50 -6.09 0.84 2.39
N ILE A 51 -5.91 2.16 2.26
CA ILE A 51 -4.62 2.79 2.55
C ILE A 51 -4.34 2.87 4.06
N ASP A 52 -5.37 3.04 4.89
CA ASP A 52 -5.23 3.07 6.35
C ASP A 52 -4.75 1.71 6.90
N ALA A 53 -5.25 0.61 6.34
CA ALA A 53 -4.77 -0.74 6.66
C ALA A 53 -3.29 -0.93 6.32
N ILE A 54 -2.83 -0.38 5.19
CA ILE A 54 -1.43 -0.44 4.75
C ILE A 54 -0.54 0.44 5.66
N LEU A 55 -1.01 1.62 6.05
CA LEU A 55 -0.28 2.51 6.96
C LEU A 55 -0.11 1.90 8.36
N ALA A 56 -1.10 1.16 8.84
CA ALA A 56 -1.01 0.44 10.12
C ALA A 56 0.09 -0.65 10.11
N GLU A 57 0.34 -1.29 8.97
CA GLU A 57 1.43 -2.26 8.79
C GLU A 57 2.81 -1.61 8.61
N ALA A 58 2.84 -0.32 8.25
CA ALA A 58 4.07 0.45 8.05
C ALA A 58 4.58 1.13 9.34
N ALA A 59 3.79 1.13 10.42
CA ALA A 59 4.10 1.71 11.73
C ALA A 59 4.98 0.76 12.58
#